data_AF-A0A8B3NMD3-F1
#
_entry.id   AF-A0A8B3NMD3-F1
#
_cell.length_a   1.000
_cell.length_b   1.000
_cell.length_c   1.000
_cell.angle_alpha   90.00
_cell.angle_beta   90.00
_cell.angle_gamma   90.00
#
_symmetry.space_group_name_H-M   'P 1'
#
loop_
_entity.id
_entity.type
_entity.pdbx_description
1 polymer ?
#
loop_
_entity_poly.entity_id
_entity_poly.type
_entity_poly.pdbx_seq_one_letter_code
_entity_poly.pdbx_strand_id
1 'polypeptide(L)'
;VGHRKVERYCLGGGGEDATLEGVIAALEGIHIVLCAKIGNRPKEQLSRVGLRVTDAYGHDYIETAVSALYAAEFGIRPLAATA
;
A
#
# COMPACT_ATOMS: atom_id res chain seq x y z
N VAL A 1 -10.34 -8.65 -6.75
CA VAL A 1 -8.99 -8.06 -6.87
C VAL A 1 -8.89 -7.40 -8.23
N GLY A 2 -8.44 -6.14 -8.31
CA GLY A 2 -8.33 -5.38 -9.56
C GLY A 2 -6.96 -4.75 -9.72
N HIS A 3 -6.55 -4.44 -10.96
CA HIS A 3 -5.26 -3.81 -11.27
C HIS A 3 -5.47 -2.38 -11.77
N ARG A 4 -4.84 -1.41 -11.09
CA ARG A 4 -4.74 -0.01 -11.53
C ARG A 4 -3.31 0.24 -11.99
N LYS A 5 -3.12 0.50 -13.28
CA LYS A 5 -1.80 0.77 -13.84
C LYS A 5 -1.31 2.14 -13.37
N VAL A 6 -0.08 2.21 -12.91
CA VAL A 6 0.59 3.45 -12.48
C VAL A 6 1.98 3.52 -13.11
N GLU A 7 2.52 4.74 -13.21
CA GLU A 7 3.87 4.95 -13.72
C GLU A 7 4.94 4.38 -12.78
N ARG A 8 6.07 3.99 -13.36
CA ARG A 8 7.18 3.39 -12.60
C ARG A 8 8.09 4.48 -12.06
N TYR A 9 8.01 4.74 -10.77
CA TYR A 9 8.87 5.72 -10.08
C TYR A 9 10.30 5.20 -9.80
N CYS A 10 10.44 3.95 -9.33
CA CYS A 10 11.75 3.40 -8.92
C CYS A 10 12.52 2.77 -10.09
N LEU A 11 13.18 3.58 -10.92
CA LEU A 11 14.00 3.14 -12.05
C LEU A 11 15.50 3.24 -11.74
N GLY A 12 16.03 2.33 -10.92
CA GLY A 12 17.49 2.16 -10.78
C GLY A 12 18.19 3.12 -9.80
N GLY A 13 17.51 3.59 -8.76
CA GLY A 13 18.13 4.32 -7.64
C GLY A 13 17.88 5.83 -7.61
N GLY A 14 17.31 6.38 -8.68
CA GLY A 14 16.67 7.69 -8.71
C GLY A 14 15.19 7.52 -9.04
N GLY A 15 14.34 8.31 -8.38
CA GLY A 15 12.95 8.47 -8.77
C GLY A 15 12.64 9.95 -8.82
N GLU A 16 12.07 10.41 -9.94
CA GLU A 16 11.70 11.81 -10.12
C GLU A 16 10.47 12.15 -9.30
N ASP A 17 10.52 13.24 -8.54
CA ASP A 17 9.41 13.68 -7.68
C ASP A 17 8.08 13.78 -8.43
N ALA A 18 8.10 14.29 -9.66
CA ALA A 18 6.91 14.41 -10.51
C ALA A 18 6.25 13.04 -10.79
N THR A 19 7.04 11.98 -10.96
CA THR A 19 6.52 10.62 -11.16
C THR A 19 5.91 10.06 -9.87
N LEU A 20 6.48 10.39 -8.70
CA LEU A 20 5.89 10.00 -7.41
C LEU A 20 4.57 10.73 -7.16
N GLU A 21 4.46 12.01 -7.52
CA GLU A 21 3.20 12.74 -7.46
C GLU A 21 2.11 12.10 -8.32
N GLY A 22 2.45 11.67 -9.55
CA GLY A 22 1.55 10.91 -10.40
C GLY A 22 1.10 9.58 -9.78
N VAL A 23 2.00 8.86 -9.11
CA VAL A 23 1.66 7.64 -8.36
C VAL A 23 0.72 7.97 -7.19
N ILE A 24 0.99 9.02 -6.42
CA ILE A 24 0.16 9.44 -5.30
C ILE A 24 -1.25 9.81 -5.76
N ALA A 25 -1.39 10.57 -6.85
CA ALA A 25 -2.68 10.91 -7.44
C ALA A 25 -3.45 9.65 -7.88
N ALA A 26 -2.74 8.66 -8.45
CA ALA A 26 -3.35 7.40 -8.81
C ALA A 26 -3.75 6.53 -7.60
N LEU A 27 -3.30 6.84 -6.39
CA LEU A 27 -3.71 6.17 -5.14
C LEU A 27 -4.86 6.91 -4.44
N GLU A 28 -5.50 7.90 -5.08
CA GLU A 28 -6.67 8.58 -4.52
C GLU A 28 -7.78 7.57 -4.15
N GLY A 29 -8.34 7.74 -2.95
CA GLY A 29 -9.36 6.87 -2.37
C GLY A 29 -8.80 5.62 -1.68
N ILE A 30 -7.48 5.42 -1.65
CA ILE A 30 -6.84 4.32 -0.92
C ILE A 30 -6.43 4.79 0.47
N HIS A 31 -6.72 3.97 1.48
CA HIS A 31 -6.39 4.25 2.87
C HIS A 31 -5.09 3.56 3.34
N ILE A 32 -4.80 2.37 2.80
CA ILE A 32 -3.63 1.56 3.18
C ILE A 32 -2.92 1.03 1.94
N VAL A 33 -1.58 1.09 1.94
CA VAL A 33 -0.70 0.49 0.95
C VAL A 33 0.18 -0.57 1.63
N LEU A 34 0.08 -1.80 1.12
CA LEU A 34 0.95 -2.92 1.48
C LEU A 34 2.05 -3.02 0.43
N CYS A 35 3.31 -3.07 0.86
CA CYS A 35 4.45 -3.12 -0.05
C CYS A 35 5.51 -4.12 0.43
N ALA A 36 6.35 -4.62 -0.48
CA ALA A 36 7.47 -5.48 -0.11
C ALA A 36 8.59 -4.71 0.60
N LYS A 37 8.77 -3.45 0.19
CA LYS A 37 9.77 -2.54 0.73
C LYS A 37 9.39 -1.12 0.33
N ILE A 38 9.64 -0.17 1.22
CA ILE A 38 9.49 1.26 0.92
C ILE A 38 10.68 2.05 1.47
N GLY A 39 11.16 3.03 0.69
CA GLY A 39 12.18 3.98 1.15
C GLY A 39 11.60 5.06 2.05
N ASN A 40 12.45 5.72 2.84
CA ASN A 40 12.01 6.77 3.78
C ASN A 40 11.30 7.93 3.06
N ARG A 41 11.91 8.46 2.00
CA ARG A 41 11.35 9.56 1.21
C ARG A 41 9.91 9.29 0.70
N PRO A 42 9.64 8.21 -0.06
CA PRO A 42 8.29 7.93 -0.52
C PRO A 42 7.32 7.63 0.64
N LYS A 43 7.80 7.01 1.73
CA LYS A 43 6.98 6.75 2.93
C LYS A 43 6.51 8.04 3.58
N GLU A 44 7.40 9.03 3.70
CA GLU A 44 7.06 10.35 4.24
C GLU A 44 6.07 11.10 3.33
N GLN A 45 6.30 11.10 2.01
CA GLN A 45 5.40 11.78 1.06
C GLN A 45 3.99 11.17 1.06
N LEU A 46 3.89 9.83 1.11
CA LEU A 46 2.60 9.13 1.20
C LEU A 46 1.91 9.39 2.56
N SER A 47 2.68 9.41 3.65
CA SER A 47 2.11 9.70 4.98
C SER A 47 1.56 11.12 5.08
N ARG A 48 2.17 12.10 4.40
CA ARG A 48 1.68 13.50 4.36
C ARG A 48 0.31 13.65 3.72
N VAL A 49 -0.05 12.78 2.78
CA VAL A 49 -1.38 12.75 2.15
C VAL A 49 -2.37 11.85 2.88
N GLY A 50 -2.01 11.33 4.07
CA GLY A 50 -2.86 10.47 4.89
C GLY A 50 -2.86 9.00 4.49
N LEU A 51 -1.99 8.59 3.54
CA LEU A 51 -1.84 7.19 3.15
C LEU A 51 -1.00 6.43 4.18
N ARG A 52 -1.56 5.36 4.72
CA ARG A 52 -0.84 4.48 5.65
C ARG A 52 -0.08 3.44 4.86
N VAL A 53 1.24 3.45 4.95
CA VAL A 53 2.09 2.53 4.20
C VAL A 53 2.84 1.60 5.14
N THR A 54 2.76 0.30 4.88
CA THR A 54 3.46 -0.72 5.66
C THR A 54 4.16 -1.73 4.77
N ASP A 55 5.38 -2.08 5.19
CA ASP A 55 6.21 -3.14 4.61
C ASP A 55 6.26 -4.40 5.48
N ALA A 56 5.50 -4.44 6.58
CA ALA A 56 5.52 -5.54 7.56
C ALA A 56 5.10 -6.91 7.01
N TYR A 57 4.35 -6.94 5.90
CA TYR A 57 3.86 -8.15 5.22
C TYR A 57 4.45 -8.29 3.81
N GLY A 58 5.55 -7.59 3.56
CA GLY A 58 6.28 -7.75 2.31
C GLY A 58 6.72 -9.19 2.17
N HIS A 59 6.36 -9.85 1.08
CA HIS A 59 6.61 -11.27 0.76
C HIS A 59 5.50 -12.27 1.15
N ASP A 60 4.45 -11.86 1.85
CA ASP A 60 3.26 -12.69 2.01
C ASP A 60 2.38 -12.69 0.74
N TYR A 61 1.55 -13.73 0.60
CA TYR A 61 0.48 -13.71 -0.38
C TYR A 61 -0.48 -12.55 -0.09
N ILE A 62 -1.05 -11.95 -1.15
CA ILE A 62 -1.93 -10.78 -1.03
C ILE A 62 -3.06 -11.05 -0.04
N GLU A 63 -3.68 -12.22 -0.11
CA GLU A 63 -4.78 -12.63 0.78
C GLU A 63 -4.33 -12.71 2.24
N THR A 64 -3.17 -13.32 2.49
CA THR A 64 -2.59 -13.46 3.83
C THR A 64 -2.21 -12.10 4.41
N ALA A 65 -1.54 -11.24 3.64
CA ALA A 65 -1.13 -9.91 4.07
C ALA A 65 -2.33 -9.03 4.44
N VAL A 66 -3.38 -9.03 3.61
CA VAL A 66 -4.61 -8.28 3.88
C VAL A 66 -5.33 -8.84 5.11
N SER A 67 -5.41 -10.17 5.24
CA SER A 67 -6.06 -10.82 6.38
C SER A 67 -5.33 -10.48 7.70
N ALA A 68 -4.00 -10.57 7.71
CA ALA A 68 -3.18 -10.26 8.88
C ALA A 68 -3.31 -8.79 9.29
N LEU A 69 -3.28 -7.87 8.32
CA LEU A 69 -3.50 -6.44 8.56
C LEU A 69 -4.88 -6.19 9.20
N TYR A 70 -5.95 -6.73 8.62
CA TYR A 70 -7.30 -6.55 9.15
C TYR A 70 -7.45 -7.15 10.55
N ALA A 71 -6.90 -8.34 10.79
CA ALA A 71 -6.94 -9.00 12.08
C ALA A 71 -6.20 -8.19 13.16
N ALA A 72 -5.04 -7.60 12.82
CA ALA A 72 -4.28 -6.77 13.73
C ALA A 72 -4.99 -5.44 14.06
N GLU A 73 -5.68 -4.85 13.09
CA GLU A 73 -6.23 -3.50 13.19
C GLU A 73 -7.63 -3.45 13.83
N PHE A 74 -8.48 -4.43 13.51
CA PHE A 74 -9.89 -4.44 13.94
C PHE A 74 -10.23 -5.58 14.92
N GLY A 75 -9.27 -6.45 15.21
CA GLY A 75 -9.52 -7.72 15.89
C GLY A 75 -10.34 -8.68 15.02
N ILE A 76 -10.42 -9.95 15.42
CA ILE A 76 -11.28 -10.91 14.72
C ILE A 76 -12.75 -10.60 15.07
N ARG A 77 -13.44 -9.85 14.21
CA ARG A 77 -14.89 -10.00 14.06
C ARG A 77 -15.11 -10.88 12.83
N PRO A 78 -15.45 -12.17 13.00
CA PRO A 78 -15.65 -13.04 11.86
C PRO A 78 -16.76 -12.45 10.99
N LEU A 79 -16.48 -12.22 9.70
CA LEU A 79 -17.56 -12.00 8.75
C LEU A 79 -18.38 -13.29 8.77
N ALA A 80 -19.64 -13.20 9.17
CA ALA A 80 -20.57 -14.30 9.04
C ALA A 80 -20.55 -14.74 7.56
N ALA A 81 -20.00 -15.92 7.30
CA ALA A 81 -20.00 -16.50 5.98
C ALA A 81 -21.47 -16.67 5.56
N THR A 82 -21.93 -15.85 4.62
CA THR A 82 -23.19 -16.11 3.93
C THR A 82 -22.96 -17.28 2.99
N ALA A 83 -23.57 -18.41 3.35
CA ALA A 83 -23.62 -19.66 2.60
C ALA A 83 -24.39 -19.52 1.28
#